data_AF-A0A847PYC3-F1
#
_entry.id   AF-A0A847PYC3-F1
#
_cell.length_a   1.000
_cell.length_b   1.000
_cell.length_c   1.000
_cell.angle_alpha   90.00
_cell.angle_beta   90.00
_cell.angle_gamma   90.00
#
_symmetry.space_group_name_H-M   'P 1'
#
loop_
_entity.id
_entity.type
_entity.pdbx_description
1 polymer ?
#
loop_
_entity_poly.entity_id
_entity_poly.type
_entity_poly.pdbx_seq_one_letter_code
_entity_poly.pdbx_strand_id
1 'polypeptide(L)'
;MRLHTLLIFPALLAVPGCGSREGPRIPPGTKARLEEWAGILAPVVALPPGMAPEAPDSAALAELLALCESSPGGYSYFYRCLADSVNTLEPPPATCREATDTLLAPGPIPVESLTVAPGGGPGSDPSTR
;
A
#
# COMPACT_ATOMS: atom_id res chain seq x y z
N MET A 1 -5.77 31.69 -40.00
CA MET A 1 -6.52 30.98 -38.93
C MET A 1 -5.83 29.64 -38.70
N ARG A 2 -5.02 29.52 -37.63
CA ARG A 2 -4.16 28.35 -37.39
C ARG A 2 -4.76 27.48 -36.27
N LEU A 3 -5.18 26.27 -36.64
CA LEU A 3 -5.52 25.14 -35.77
C LEU A 3 -4.40 24.92 -34.75
N HIS A 4 -4.74 24.93 -33.45
CA HIS A 4 -3.92 24.34 -32.41
C HIS A 4 -4.69 23.16 -31.82
N THR A 5 -4.57 22.02 -32.51
CA THR A 5 -4.95 20.71 -31.98
C THR A 5 -4.00 20.40 -30.83
N LEU A 6 -4.45 20.63 -29.59
CA LEU A 6 -3.79 20.16 -28.38
C LEU A 6 -3.82 18.63 -28.37
N LEU A 7 -2.78 18.03 -28.93
CA LEU A 7 -2.43 16.63 -28.72
C LEU A 7 -2.02 16.48 -27.25
N ILE A 8 -2.98 16.10 -26.40
CA ILE A 8 -2.70 15.56 -25.07
C ILE A 8 -2.04 14.21 -25.30
N PHE A 9 -0.71 14.20 -25.27
CA PHE A 9 0.11 13.00 -25.21
C PHE A 9 -0.29 12.23 -23.94
N PRO A 10 -0.83 11.00 -24.01
CA PRO A 10 -0.88 10.17 -22.83
C PRO A 10 0.56 9.76 -22.57
N ALA A 11 1.18 10.38 -21.58
CA ALA A 11 2.44 9.92 -21.04
C ALA A 11 2.19 8.50 -20.51
N LEU A 12 2.55 7.51 -21.32
CA LEU A 12 2.77 6.15 -20.90
C LEU A 12 3.77 6.22 -19.75
N LEU A 13 3.24 6.12 -18.53
CA LEU A 13 3.98 5.85 -17.30
C LEU A 13 4.63 4.47 -17.45
N ALA A 14 5.71 4.40 -18.22
CA ALA A 14 6.61 3.28 -18.21
C ALA A 14 7.34 3.35 -16.85
N VAL A 15 6.79 2.64 -15.85
CA VAL A 15 7.42 2.51 -14.53
C VAL A 15 8.81 1.90 -14.76
N PRO A 16 9.91 2.64 -14.52
CA PRO A 16 11.26 2.22 -14.96
C PRO A 16 11.87 1.07 -14.12
N GLY A 17 11.06 0.35 -13.34
CA GLY A 17 11.53 -0.60 -12.32
C GLY A 17 11.37 -2.08 -12.65
N CYS A 18 10.36 -2.47 -13.45
CA CYS A 18 10.10 -3.88 -13.77
C CYS A 18 11.04 -4.42 -14.85
N GLY A 19 12.36 -4.28 -14.61
CA GLY A 19 13.40 -4.76 -15.48
C GLY A 19 13.30 -6.27 -15.71
N SER A 20 13.39 -6.63 -16.98
CA SER A 20 13.43 -7.99 -17.53
C SER A 20 14.67 -8.79 -17.07
N ARG A 21 14.91 -8.91 -15.76
CA ARG A 21 15.72 -10.03 -15.25
C ARG A 21 14.99 -11.32 -15.61
N GLU A 22 15.72 -12.33 -16.06
CA GLU A 22 15.24 -13.68 -16.36
C GLU A 22 14.54 -14.28 -15.12
N GLY A 23 13.29 -13.88 -14.93
CA GLY A 23 12.38 -14.45 -13.96
C GLY A 23 11.59 -15.57 -14.61
N PRO A 24 10.66 -16.17 -13.83
CA PRO A 24 9.76 -17.20 -14.34
C PRO A 24 9.08 -16.76 -15.65
N ARG A 25 8.80 -17.73 -16.52
CA ARG A 25 8.23 -17.48 -17.86
C ARG A 25 6.77 -17.01 -17.73
N ILE A 26 6.58 -15.71 -17.56
CA ILE A 26 5.27 -15.05 -17.51
C ILE A 26 4.90 -14.58 -18.92
N PRO A 27 3.68 -14.84 -19.40
CA PRO A 27 3.21 -14.35 -20.70
C PRO A 27 3.33 -12.81 -20.79
N PRO A 28 3.69 -12.25 -21.95
CA PRO A 28 3.91 -10.81 -22.08
C PRO A 28 2.65 -9.98 -21.75
N GLY A 29 1.45 -10.47 -22.10
CA GLY A 29 0.19 -9.80 -21.75
C GLY A 29 -0.08 -9.78 -20.24
N THR A 30 0.27 -10.86 -19.54
CA THR A 30 0.16 -10.94 -18.07
C THR A 30 1.15 -9.99 -17.40
N LYS A 31 2.39 -9.86 -17.91
CA LYS A 31 3.39 -8.93 -17.35
C LYS A 31 2.89 -7.48 -17.34
N ALA A 32 2.40 -7.00 -18.49
CA ALA A 32 1.90 -5.64 -18.61
C ALA A 32 0.73 -5.36 -17.64
N ARG A 33 -0.16 -6.36 -17.46
CA ARG A 33 -1.28 -6.26 -16.51
C ARG A 33 -0.80 -6.24 -15.06
N LEU A 34 0.19 -7.07 -14.70
CA LEU A 34 0.76 -7.05 -13.36
C LEU A 34 1.51 -5.74 -13.04
N GLU A 35 2.18 -5.14 -14.04
CA GLU A 35 2.80 -3.82 -13.91
C GLU A 35 1.77 -2.71 -13.69
N GLU A 36 0.68 -2.73 -14.45
CA GLU A 36 -0.45 -1.82 -14.27
C GLU A 36 -1.03 -1.93 -12.85
N TRP A 37 -1.29 -3.16 -12.39
CA TRP A 37 -1.77 -3.41 -11.03
C TRP A 37 -0.79 -2.92 -9.96
N ALA A 38 0.51 -3.07 -10.18
CA ALA A 38 1.53 -2.58 -9.26
C ALA A 38 1.51 -1.05 -9.16
N GLY A 39 1.29 -0.34 -10.27
CA GLY A 39 1.11 1.11 -10.28
C GLY A 39 -0.16 1.57 -9.56
N ILE A 40 -1.26 0.83 -9.70
CA ILE A 40 -2.53 1.11 -9.01
C ILE A 40 -2.38 0.92 -7.49
N LEU A 41 -1.74 -0.17 -7.07
CA LEU A 41 -1.66 -0.55 -5.66
C LEU A 41 -0.54 0.15 -4.89
N ALA A 42 0.53 0.59 -5.55
CA ALA A 42 1.64 1.28 -4.90
C ALA A 42 1.22 2.47 -4.02
N PRO A 43 0.42 3.45 -4.48
CA PRO A 43 -0.02 4.56 -3.64
C PRO A 43 -0.98 4.11 -2.54
N VAL A 44 -1.81 3.09 -2.78
CA VAL A 44 -2.75 2.54 -1.78
C VAL A 44 -1.99 1.94 -0.59
N VAL A 45 -0.88 1.24 -0.84
CA VAL A 45 -0.11 0.57 0.22
C VAL A 45 0.94 1.47 0.88
N ALA A 46 1.44 2.49 0.17
CA ALA A 46 2.53 3.34 0.65
C ALA A 46 2.06 4.60 1.38
N LEU A 47 0.90 5.15 1.00
CA LEU A 47 0.40 6.40 1.57
C LEU A 47 -0.42 6.14 2.84
N PRO A 48 -0.39 7.07 3.81
CA PRO A 48 -1.20 6.96 5.01
C PRO A 48 -2.71 7.10 4.69
N PRO A 49 -3.59 6.59 5.58
CA PRO A 49 -5.02 6.82 5.48
C PRO A 49 -5.36 8.31 5.34
N GLY A 50 -6.22 8.66 4.38
CA GLY A 50 -6.58 10.05 4.07
C GLY A 50 -5.72 10.72 2.99
N MET A 51 -4.58 10.11 2.60
CA MET A 51 -3.80 10.50 1.42
C MET A 51 -3.76 9.41 0.35
N ALA A 52 -3.95 8.14 0.75
CA ALA A 52 -4.10 7.04 -0.17
C ALA A 52 -5.35 7.21 -1.05
N PRO A 53 -5.28 6.88 -2.35
CA PRO A 53 -6.47 6.75 -3.18
C PRO A 53 -7.36 5.62 -2.66
N GLU A 54 -8.61 5.59 -3.12
CA GLU A 54 -9.53 4.50 -2.80
C GLU A 54 -8.95 3.15 -3.27
N ALA A 55 -9.00 2.16 -2.40
CA ALA A 55 -8.52 0.82 -2.73
C ALA A 55 -9.43 0.21 -3.82
N PRO A 56 -8.87 -0.58 -4.75
CA PRO A 56 -9.67 -1.34 -5.70
C PRO A 56 -10.68 -2.23 -4.97
N ASP A 57 -11.86 -2.41 -5.57
CA ASP A 57 -12.89 -3.28 -5.00
C ASP A 57 -12.47 -4.76 -4.99
N SER A 58 -13.27 -5.59 -4.30
CA SER A 58 -12.97 -7.01 -4.15
C SER A 58 -13.00 -7.79 -5.45
N ALA A 59 -13.79 -7.36 -6.45
CA ALA A 59 -13.85 -8.02 -7.76
C ALA A 59 -12.57 -7.73 -8.56
N ALA A 60 -12.13 -6.47 -8.55
CA ALA A 60 -10.85 -6.02 -9.09
C ALA A 60 -9.66 -6.80 -8.48
N LEU A 61 -9.64 -6.93 -7.15
CA LEU A 61 -8.58 -7.71 -6.47
C LEU A 61 -8.64 -9.20 -6.82
N ALA A 62 -9.83 -9.78 -7.02
CA ALA A 62 -9.96 -11.16 -7.46
C ALA A 62 -9.37 -11.38 -8.86
N GLU A 63 -9.50 -10.42 -9.77
CA GLU A 63 -8.86 -10.48 -11.10
C GLU A 63 -7.33 -10.48 -11.01
N LEU A 64 -6.75 -9.63 -10.15
CA LEU A 64 -5.31 -9.64 -9.89
C LEU A 64 -4.83 -10.99 -9.35
N LEU A 65 -5.59 -11.58 -8.41
CA LEU A 65 -5.24 -12.90 -7.86
C LEU A 65 -5.27 -13.96 -8.96
N ALA A 66 -6.31 -13.98 -9.80
CA ALA A 66 -6.40 -14.90 -10.92
C ALA A 66 -5.24 -14.73 -11.93
N LEU A 67 -4.84 -13.48 -12.21
CA LEU A 67 -3.66 -13.19 -13.03
C LEU A 67 -2.38 -13.76 -12.42
N CYS A 68 -2.21 -13.61 -11.10
CA CYS A 68 -1.05 -14.16 -10.40
C CYS A 68 -1.04 -15.69 -10.39
N GLU A 69 -2.19 -16.34 -10.16
CA GLU A 69 -2.34 -17.80 -10.14
C GLU A 69 -2.10 -18.45 -11.50
N SER A 70 -2.41 -17.73 -12.59
CA SER A 70 -2.22 -18.23 -13.96
C SER A 70 -0.76 -18.51 -14.33
N SER A 71 0.20 -18.06 -13.52
CA SER A 71 1.62 -18.31 -13.77
C SER A 71 2.41 -18.54 -12.46
N PRO A 72 3.27 -19.57 -12.38
CA PRO A 72 4.02 -19.89 -11.16
C PRO A 72 5.01 -18.80 -10.70
N GLY A 73 5.20 -17.73 -11.47
CA GLY A 73 5.97 -16.55 -11.07
C GLY A 73 5.21 -15.23 -11.03
N GLY A 74 3.89 -15.25 -11.24
CA GLY A 74 3.08 -14.03 -11.30
C GLY A 74 3.19 -13.22 -10.01
N TYR A 75 3.04 -13.88 -8.86
CA TYR A 75 3.18 -13.25 -7.55
C TYR A 75 4.54 -12.60 -7.33
N SER A 76 5.64 -13.33 -7.57
CA SER A 76 6.99 -12.80 -7.32
C SER A 76 7.32 -11.63 -8.25
N TYR A 77 6.86 -11.68 -9.50
CA TYR A 77 6.96 -10.56 -10.42
C TYR A 77 6.16 -9.36 -9.96
N PHE A 78 4.89 -9.56 -9.60
CA PHE A 78 4.00 -8.54 -9.12
C PHE A 78 4.54 -7.83 -7.87
N TYR A 79 4.98 -8.58 -6.85
CA TYR A 79 5.54 -7.98 -5.63
C TYR A 79 6.80 -7.17 -5.88
N ARG A 80 7.65 -7.61 -6.82
CA ARG A 80 8.82 -6.82 -7.23
C ARG A 80 8.39 -5.52 -7.88
N CYS A 81 7.47 -5.59 -8.84
CA CYS A 81 6.92 -4.42 -9.49
C CYS A 81 6.26 -3.46 -8.49
N LEU A 82 5.52 -3.98 -7.51
CA LEU A 82 4.91 -3.19 -6.46
C LEU A 82 5.98 -2.47 -5.62
N ALA A 83 7.03 -3.18 -5.20
CA ALA A 83 8.13 -2.58 -4.44
C ALA A 83 8.84 -1.48 -5.24
N ASP A 84 9.11 -1.72 -6.52
CA ASP A 84 9.72 -0.72 -7.41
C ASP A 84 8.81 0.51 -7.57
N SER A 85 7.51 0.31 -7.79
CA SER A 85 6.53 1.39 -7.88
C SER A 85 6.46 2.21 -6.59
N VAL A 86 6.47 1.56 -5.42
CA VAL A 86 6.51 2.26 -4.12
C VAL A 86 7.78 3.11 -3.99
N ASN A 87 8.93 2.59 -4.42
CA ASN A 87 10.19 3.32 -4.38
C ASN A 87 10.25 4.53 -5.34
N THR A 88 9.35 4.60 -6.33
CA THR A 88 9.23 5.76 -7.23
C THR A 88 8.31 6.86 -6.70
N LEU A 89 7.56 6.60 -5.62
CA LEU A 89 6.72 7.62 -5.02
C LEU A 89 7.59 8.72 -4.39
N GLU A 90 7.22 9.97 -4.64
CA GLU A 90 7.95 11.11 -4.10
C GLU A 90 7.86 11.08 -2.56
N PRO A 91 8.99 11.18 -1.84
CA PRO A 91 8.95 11.27 -0.39
C PRO A 91 8.20 12.53 0.03
N PRO A 92 7.53 12.51 1.20
CA PRO A 92 6.85 13.70 1.69
C PRO A 92 7.85 14.85 1.88
N PRO A 93 7.41 16.11 1.66
CA PRO A 93 8.28 17.26 1.86
C PRO A 93 8.81 17.31 3.29
N ALA A 94 10.05 17.78 3.47
CA ALA A 94 10.73 17.79 4.77
C ALA A 94 9.96 18.54 5.86
N THR A 95 9.16 19.55 5.49
CA THR A 95 8.30 20.32 6.39
C THR A 95 7.19 19.48 7.04
N CYS A 96 6.83 18.33 6.45
CA CYS A 96 5.86 17.41 7.02
C CYS A 96 6.43 16.64 8.22
N ARG A 97 7.75 16.38 8.27
CA ARG A 97 8.41 15.73 9.41
C ARG A 97 8.37 16.58 10.68
N GLU A 98 8.52 17.89 10.55
CA GLU A 98 8.58 18.82 11.69
C GLU A 98 7.24 18.92 12.44
N ALA A 99 6.12 18.75 11.72
CA ALA A 99 4.79 18.76 12.32
C ALA A 99 4.52 17.51 13.20
N THR A 100 5.05 16.34 12.82
CA THR A 100 4.89 15.11 13.60
C THR A 100 5.78 15.10 14.85
N ASP A 101 7.00 15.61 14.78
CA ASP A 101 7.91 15.71 15.95
C ASP A 101 7.35 16.67 17.03
N THR A 102 6.61 17.70 16.62
CA THR A 102 5.98 18.64 17.56
C THR A 102 4.78 18.00 18.29
N LEU A 103 4.08 17.07 17.65
CA LEU A 103 2.94 16.35 18.24
C LEU A 103 3.35 15.11 19.06
N LEU A 104 4.54 14.56 18.83
CA LEU A 104 5.14 13.48 19.62
C LEU A 104 6.12 13.96 20.69
N ALA A 105 6.32 15.27 20.84
CA ALA A 105 6.99 15.80 22.02
C ALA A 105 6.24 15.24 23.25
N PRO A 106 6.92 14.48 24.14
CA PRO A 106 6.28 13.96 25.34
C PRO A 106 5.92 15.16 26.20
N GLY A 107 4.70 15.67 26.03
CA GLY A 107 4.04 16.45 27.05
C GLY A 107 4.06 15.59 28.32
N PRO A 108 4.34 16.17 29.50
CA PRO A 108 4.31 15.42 30.74
C PRO A 108 2.92 14.78 30.83
N ILE A 109 2.86 13.45 30.78
CA ILE A 109 1.62 12.73 31.06
C ILE A 109 1.24 13.13 32.48
N PRO A 110 0.10 13.81 32.71
CA PRO A 110 -0.35 14.05 34.07
C PRO A 110 -0.64 12.69 34.70
N VAL A 111 0.24 12.28 35.62
CA VAL A 111 0.19 10.97 36.29
C VAL A 111 -0.95 10.88 37.32
N GLU A 112 -1.85 11.87 37.39
CA GLU A 112 -2.80 12.04 38.49
C GLU A 112 -4.09 11.21 38.41
N SER A 113 -4.33 10.42 37.36
CA SER A 113 -5.66 9.79 37.19
C SER A 113 -5.67 8.28 36.95
N LEU A 114 -4.67 7.54 37.45
CA LEU A 114 -4.78 6.09 37.56
C LEU A 114 -5.14 5.67 39.01
N THR A 115 -6.33 6.05 39.46
CA THR A 115 -6.93 5.44 40.65
C THR A 115 -7.35 4.02 40.29
N VAL A 116 -6.44 3.07 40.49
CA VAL A 116 -6.74 1.64 40.46
C VAL A 116 -7.73 1.36 41.58
N ALA A 117 -8.98 1.09 41.23
CA ALA A 117 -9.95 0.58 42.17
C ALA A 117 -9.52 -0.82 42.64
N PRO A 118 -9.34 -1.05 43.96
CA PRO A 118 -9.16 -2.39 44.49
C PRO A 118 -10.55 -2.99 44.71
N GLY A 119 -10.92 -4.08 44.04
CA GLY A 119 -12.11 -4.83 44.46
C GLY A 119 -12.60 -5.93 43.54
N GLY A 120 -12.49 -7.18 44.03
CA GLY A 120 -13.19 -8.37 43.53
C GLY A 120 -12.29 -9.26 42.68
N GLY A 121 -11.51 -10.22 43.21
CA GLY A 121 -11.96 -11.28 44.11
C GLY A 121 -12.31 -12.53 43.28
N PRO A 122 -11.51 -13.60 43.30
CA PRO A 122 -11.73 -14.78 42.46
C PRO A 122 -12.91 -15.63 42.99
N GLY A 123 -14.04 -15.53 42.31
CA GLY A 123 -15.15 -16.48 42.43
C GLY A 123 -14.77 -17.79 41.75
N SER A 124 -14.29 -18.73 42.56
CA SER A 124 -14.14 -20.13 42.20
C SER A 124 -15.53 -20.75 42.03
N ASP A 125 -15.76 -21.49 40.95
CA ASP A 125 -16.74 -22.58 40.97
C ASP A 125 -16.35 -23.69 39.98
N PRO A 126 -15.88 -24.85 40.48
CA PRO A 126 -15.75 -26.07 39.70
C PRO A 126 -16.92 -27.01 40.02
N SER A 127 -17.85 -27.18 39.08
CA SER A 127 -18.86 -28.24 39.11
C SER A 127 -19.69 -28.22 37.83
N THR A 128 -20.14 -29.31 37.22
CA THR A 128 -20.03 -30.76 37.47
C THR A 128 -20.71 -31.43 36.27
N ARG A 129 -20.11 -32.52 35.76
CA ARG A 129 -20.66 -33.60 34.91
C ARG A 129 -21.07 -33.31 33.47
#